data_AF-A0AA43CET3-F1
#
_entry.id   AF-A0AA43CET3-F1
#
_cell.length_a   1.000
_cell.length_b   1.000
_cell.length_c   1.000
_cell.angle_alpha   90.00
_cell.angle_beta   90.00
_cell.angle_gamma   90.00
#
_symmetry.space_group_name_H-M   'P 1'
#
loop_
_entity.id
_entity.type
_entity.pdbx_description
1 polymer ?
#
loop_
_entity_poly.entity_id
_entity_poly.type
_entity_poly.pdbx_seq_one_letter_code
_entity_poly.pdbx_strand_id
1 'polypeptide(L)' 'MELDPALRTATILDTGGKEIRLASLWADRPAILVFLRHFG' A
#
# COMPACT_ATOMS: atom_id res chain seq x y z
N MET A 1 -13.60 2.37 11.27
CA MET A 1 -12.16 2.06 11.36
C MET A 1 -11.45 3.05 10.47
N GLU A 2 -10.84 4.09 11.04
CA GLU A 2 -9.96 4.95 10.24
C GLU A 2 -8.64 4.22 10.01
N LEU A 3 -8.15 4.24 8.76
CA LEU A 3 -6.83 3.73 8.41
C LEU A 3 -5.77 4.60 9.09
N ASP A 4 -4.73 3.95 9.63
CA ASP A 4 -3.56 4.61 10.23
C ASP A 4 -3.02 5.71 9.28
N PRO A 5 -2.83 6.95 9.75
CA PRO A 5 -2.26 8.04 8.95
C PRO A 5 -0.95 7.66 8.24
N ALA A 6 -0.14 6.77 8.83
CA ALA A 6 1.11 6.29 8.24
C ALA A 6 0.89 5.59 6.89
N LEU A 7 -0.19 4.82 6.73
CA LEU A 7 -0.51 4.14 5.46
C LEU A 7 -0.93 5.12 4.37
N ARG A 8 -1.51 6.27 4.74
CA ARG A 8 -1.95 7.29 3.77
C ARG A 8 -0.78 8.04 3.14
N THR A 9 0.34 8.13 3.84
CA THR A 9 1.55 8.84 3.41
C THR A 9 2.66 7.90 2.95
N ALA A 10 2.51 6.59 3.15
CA ALA A 10 3.51 5.61 2.76
C ALA A 10 3.75 5.62 1.24
N THR A 11 5.03 5.62 0.86
CA THR A 11 5.49 5.34 -0.49
C THR A 11 6.07 3.93 -0.50
N ILE A 12 5.65 3.11 -1.47
CA ILE A 12 6.14 1.75 -1.68
C ILE A 12 6.71 1.62 -3.10
N LEU A 13 7.44 0.53 -3.35
CA LEU A 13 7.83 0.14 -4.69
C LEU A 13 6.81 -0.85 -5.25
N ASP A 14 6.43 -0.67 -6.52
CA ASP A 14 5.74 -1.70 -7.27
C ASP A 14 6.68 -2.83 -7.69
N THR A 15 6.16 -3.86 -8.37
CA THR A 15 6.94 -5.01 -8.83
C THR A 15 7.98 -4.66 -9.89
N GLY A 16 7.91 -3.48 -10.51
CA GLY A 16 8.92 -2.94 -11.43
C GLY A 16 9.93 -2.01 -10.75
N GLY A 17 9.85 -1.82 -9.43
CA GLY A 17 10.72 -0.91 -8.69
C GLY A 17 10.33 0.57 -8.83
N LYS A 18 9.14 0.88 -9.35
CA LYS A 18 8.64 2.25 -9.43
C LYS A 18 8.04 2.65 -8.09
N GLU A 19 8.38 3.84 -7.62
CA GLU A 19 7.73 4.43 -6.45
C GLU A 19 6.25 4.77 -6.72
N ILE A 20 5.39 4.35 -5.80
CA ILE A 20 3.97 4.68 -5.79
C ILE A 20 3.54 5.08 -4.38
N ARG A 21 2.63 6.05 -4.29
CA ARG A 21 1.98 6.39 -3.01
C ARG A 21 0.90 5.36 -2.71
N LEU A 22 1.00 4.69 -1.57
CA LEU A 22 0.13 3.56 -1.23
C LEU A 22 -1.36 3.91 -1.31
N ALA A 23 -1.74 5.11 -0.83
CA ALA A 23 -3.12 5.59 -0.85
C ALA A 23 -3.74 5.77 -2.25
N SER A 24 -2.94 5.92 -3.31
CA SER A 24 -3.50 6.07 -4.66
C SER A 24 -4.16 4.78 -5.16
N LEU A 25 -3.80 3.62 -4.59
CA LEU A 25 -4.31 2.31 -5.02
C LEU A 25 -5.80 2.08 -4.69
N TRP A 26 -6.36 2.84 -3.74
CA TRP A 26 -7.76 2.76 -3.33
C TRP A 26 -8.48 4.11 -3.34
N ALA A 27 -7.94 5.09 -4.06
CA ALA A 27 -8.53 6.43 -4.13
C ALA A 27 -9.97 6.40 -4.68
N ASP A 28 -10.20 5.60 -5.71
CA ASP A 28 -11.50 5.55 -6.41
C ASP A 28 -12.35 4.31 -6.05
N ARG A 29 -11.77 3.35 -5.34
CA ARG A 29 -12.43 2.09 -4.97
C ARG A 29 -11.80 1.48 -3.72
N PRO A 30 -12.57 0.76 -2.88
CA PRO A 30 -12.01 0.01 -1.76
C PRO A 30 -10.95 -1.00 -2.21
N ALA A 31 -9.93 -1.21 -1.38
CA ALA A 31 -8.91 -2.23 -1.59
C ALA A 31 -8.62 -3.01 -0.31
N ILE A 32 -8.07 -4.22 -0.47
CA ILE A 32 -7.56 -5.06 0.61
C ILE A 32 -6.04 -5.06 0.52
N LEU A 33 -5.38 -4.77 1.64
CA LEU A 33 -3.93 -4.84 1.77
C LEU A 33 -3.55 -6.17 2.45
N VAL A 34 -2.72 -6.97 1.79
CA VAL A 34 -2.25 -8.26 2.30
C VAL A 34 -0.74 -8.19 2.51
N PHE A 35 -0.29 -8.46 3.74
CA PHE A 35 1.12 -8.58 4.08
C PHE A 35 1.51 -10.06 4.09
N LEU A 36 2.33 -10.46 3.12
CA LEU A 36 2.89 -11.81 3.06
C LEU A 36 4.32 -11.76 3.59
N ARG A 37 4.62 -12.60 4.59
CA ARG A 37 5.97 -12.79 5.09
C ARG A 37 6.51 -14.09 4.54
N HIS A 38 7.63 -14.02 3.83
CA HIS A 38 8.37 -15.19 3.37
C HIS A 38 9.53 -15.48 4.33
N PHE A 39 9.69 -16.72 4.75
CA PHE A 39 10.82 -17.20 5.55
C PHE A 39 11.61 -18.17 4.65
N GLY A 40 12.54 -17.63 3.89
CA GLY A 40 13.48 -18.38 3.05
C GLY A 40 14.90 -18.01 3.41
#